data_AF-A0A2S7X964-F1
#
_entry.id   AF-A0A2S7X964-F1
#
_cell.length_a   1.000
_cell.length_b   1.000
_cell.length_c   1.000
_cell.angle_alpha   90.00
_cell.angle_beta   90.00
_cell.angle_gamma   90.00
#
_symmetry.space_group_name_H-M   'P 1'
#
loop_
_entity.id
_entity.type
_entity.pdbx_description
1 polymer ?
#
loop_
_entity_poly.entity_id
_entity_poly.type
_entity_poly.pdbx_seq_one_letter_code
_entity_poly.pdbx_strand_id
1 'polypeptide(L)'
;MKNAELFISQYLILLLILLSFSVSFSVRAKAIIESYGWRENYSVTSGLRYDLTTKVSINTEWQIMELIGDKENNSGQFTAHHDNKQTNIMTFIVNFIF
;
A
#
# COMPACT_ATOMS: atom_id res chain seq x y z
N MET A 1 -12.84 -45.84 10.76
CA MET A 1 -13.56 -44.79 10.02
C MET A 1 -13.61 -43.47 10.80
N LYS A 2 -14.05 -43.45 12.08
CA LYS A 2 -14.13 -42.21 12.90
C LYS A 2 -12.83 -41.38 12.99
N ASN A 3 -11.65 -42.01 13.00
CA ASN A 3 -10.37 -41.28 13.11
C ASN A 3 -10.00 -40.52 11.83
N ALA A 4 -10.44 -40.97 10.65
CA ALA A 4 -10.16 -40.30 9.39
C ALA A 4 -11.04 -39.05 9.22
N GLU A 5 -12.31 -39.11 9.65
CA GLU A 5 -13.24 -37.98 9.65
C GLU A 5 -12.77 -36.86 10.60
N LEU A 6 -12.26 -37.24 11.78
CA LEU A 6 -11.70 -36.28 12.73
C LEU A 6 -10.46 -35.55 12.17
N PHE A 7 -9.59 -36.29 11.47
CA PHE A 7 -8.38 -35.74 10.85
C PHE A 7 -8.72 -34.77 9.71
N ILE A 8 -9.67 -35.14 8.85
CA ILE A 8 -10.16 -34.29 7.75
C ILE A 8 -10.79 -33.00 8.30
N SER A 9 -11.61 -33.10 9.35
CA SER A 9 -12.26 -31.94 9.99
C SER A 9 -11.25 -30.94 10.55
N GLN A 10 -10.21 -31.41 11.24
CA GLN A 10 -9.16 -30.55 11.80
C GLN A 10 -8.37 -29.81 10.71
N TYR A 11 -8.03 -30.50 9.61
CA TYR A 11 -7.36 -29.88 8.47
C TYR A 11 -8.21 -28.82 7.78
N LEU A 12 -9.51 -29.08 7.63
CA LEU A 12 -10.44 -28.13 7.04
C LEU A 12 -10.56 -26.85 7.88
N ILE A 13 -10.63 -26.99 9.21
CA ILE A 13 -10.67 -25.86 10.15
C ILE A 13 -9.36 -25.05 10.08
N LEU A 14 -8.22 -25.72 10.07
CA LEU A 14 -6.92 -25.06 9.96
C LEU A 14 -6.80 -24.29 8.63
N LEU A 15 -7.25 -24.88 7.53
CA LEU A 15 -7.27 -24.26 6.22
C LEU A 15 -8.18 -23.01 6.20
N LEU A 16 -9.38 -23.10 6.79
CA LEU A 16 -10.31 -21.96 6.90
C LEU A 16 -9.73 -20.83 7.74
N ILE A 17 -9.04 -21.13 8.85
CA ILE A 17 -8.35 -20.14 9.67
C ILE A 17 -7.22 -19.48 8.86
N LEU A 18 -6.41 -20.25 8.14
CA LEU A 18 -5.34 -19.71 7.30
C LEU A 18 -5.88 -18.83 6.16
N LEU A 19 -7.03 -19.17 5.58
CA LEU A 19 -7.70 -18.34 4.58
C LEU A 19 -8.32 -17.06 5.16
N SER A 20 -8.50 -16.99 6.48
CA SER A 20 -9.05 -15.82 7.18
C SER A 20 -8.05 -14.68 7.30
N PHE A 21 -6.75 -14.99 7.19
CA PHE A 21 -5.66 -14.05 7.35
C PHE A 21 -4.87 -13.97 6.07
N SER A 22 -4.85 -12.78 5.47
CA SER A 22 -4.17 -12.54 4.21
C SER A 22 -3.16 -11.43 4.40
N VAL A 23 -1.93 -11.65 3.93
CA VAL A 23 -0.91 -10.61 3.81
C VAL A 23 -0.67 -10.39 2.33
N SER A 24 -0.78 -9.14 1.90
CA SER A 24 -0.50 -8.73 0.52
C SER A 24 0.61 -7.69 0.51
N PHE A 25 1.58 -7.87 -0.38
CA PHE A 25 2.63 -6.88 -0.66
C PHE A 25 2.42 -6.31 -2.05
N SER A 26 2.63 -5.01 -2.21
CA SER A 26 2.53 -4.35 -3.51
C SER A 26 3.64 -3.32 -3.71
N VAL A 27 4.08 -3.20 -4.96
CA VAL A 27 4.97 -2.13 -5.42
C VAL A 27 4.38 -1.56 -6.70
N ARG A 28 4.30 -0.23 -6.79
CA ARG A 28 3.78 0.50 -7.93
C ARG A 28 4.67 1.69 -8.24
N ALA A 29 5.19 1.74 -9.46
CA ALA A 29 5.84 2.92 -10.00
C ALA A 29 4.84 3.72 -10.84
N LYS A 30 4.87 5.04 -10.74
CA LYS A 30 4.06 5.95 -11.56
C LYS A 30 4.91 7.13 -12.00
N ALA A 31 4.99 7.35 -13.30
CA ALA A 31 5.53 8.56 -13.92
C ALA A 31 4.36 9.39 -14.46
N ILE A 32 4.31 10.67 -14.10
CA ILE A 32 3.33 11.63 -14.63
C ILE A 32 4.11 12.71 -15.36
N ILE A 33 3.82 12.86 -16.66
CA ILE A 33 4.40 13.89 -17.53
C ILE A 33 3.27 14.84 -17.90
N GLU A 34 3.28 16.06 -17.37
CA GLU A 34 2.30 17.10 -17.75
C GLU A 34 2.85 17.99 -18.87
N SER A 35 2.18 18.00 -20.04
CA SER A 35 2.63 18.68 -21.27
C SER A 35 2.49 20.21 -21.29
N TYR A 36 2.03 20.86 -20.22
CA TYR A 36 1.80 22.32 -20.17
C TYR A 36 2.78 23.08 -19.26
N GLY A 37 4.00 22.58 -19.13
CA GLY A 37 5.09 23.25 -18.43
C GLY A 37 5.84 22.30 -17.50
N TRP A 38 6.71 21.46 -18.08
CA TRP A 38 7.80 20.69 -17.45
C TRP A 38 7.60 20.31 -15.97
N ARG A 39 6.57 19.51 -15.69
CA ARG A 39 6.40 18.83 -14.41
C ARG A 39 6.47 17.33 -14.69
N GLU A 40 7.66 16.77 -14.51
CA GLU A 40 7.85 15.32 -14.48
C GLU A 40 7.89 14.89 -13.01
N ASN A 41 6.89 14.11 -12.62
CA ASN A 41 6.83 13.53 -11.27
C ASN A 41 7.01 12.03 -11.38
N TYR A 42 8.04 11.52 -10.70
CA TYR A 42 8.25 10.10 -10.52
C TYR A 42 7.84 9.71 -9.11
N SER A 43 7.08 8.63 -8.97
CA SER A 43 6.77 8.09 -7.66
C SER A 43 6.88 6.59 -7.64
N VAL A 44 7.41 6.07 -6.54
CA VAL A 44 7.43 4.65 -6.23
C VAL A 44 6.69 4.47 -4.91
N THR A 45 5.60 3.72 -4.94
CA THR A 45 4.83 3.34 -3.77
C THR A 45 5.07 1.86 -3.51
N SER A 46 5.50 1.53 -2.29
CA SER A 46 5.46 0.17 -1.78
C SER A 46 4.45 0.09 -0.64
N GLY A 47 3.83 -1.07 -0.45
CA GLY A 47 2.84 -1.21 0.59
C GLY A 47 2.64 -2.64 1.06
N LEU A 48 2.26 -2.76 2.32
CA LEU A 48 1.84 -3.99 2.96
C LEU A 48 0.39 -3.84 3.41
N ARG A 49 -0.41 -4.87 3.15
CA ARG A 49 -1.77 -5.00 3.66
C ARG A 49 -1.87 -6.28 4.45
N TYR A 50 -2.47 -6.19 5.63
CA TYR A 50 -2.81 -7.31 6.47
C TYR A 50 -4.32 -7.32 6.74
N ASP A 51 -4.99 -8.36 6.28
CA ASP A 51 -6.40 -8.61 6.57
C ASP A 51 -6.50 -9.33 7.92
N LEU A 52 -6.94 -8.59 8.94
CA LEU A 52 -7.21 -9.11 10.29
C LEU A 52 -8.46 -10.00 10.29
N THR A 53 -9.46 -9.59 9.52
CA THR A 53 -10.71 -10.33 9.28
C THR A 53 -11.21 -9.99 7.87
N THR A 54 -12.30 -10.62 7.43
CA THR A 54 -12.98 -10.26 6.17
C THR A 54 -13.54 -8.83 6.15
N LYS A 55 -13.62 -8.16 7.32
CA LYS A 55 -14.17 -6.81 7.48
C LYS A 55 -13.15 -5.76 7.92
N VAL A 56 -11.96 -6.17 8.34
CA VAL A 56 -10.96 -5.27 8.92
C VAL A 56 -9.61 -5.55 8.28
N SER A 57 -8.99 -4.50 7.71
CA SER A 57 -7.62 -4.59 7.20
C SER A 57 -6.77 -3.41 7.69
N ILE A 58 -5.48 -3.67 7.83
CA ILE A 58 -4.46 -2.66 8.10
C ILE A 58 -3.60 -2.55 6.85
N ASN A 59 -3.35 -1.32 6.39
CA ASN A 59 -2.47 -1.06 5.27
C ASN A 59 -1.40 -0.06 5.69
N THR A 60 -0.16 -0.35 5.32
CA THR A 60 0.97 0.57 5.45
C THR A 60 1.51 0.82 4.05
N GLU A 61 1.60 2.08 3.65
CA GLU A 61 2.11 2.49 2.33
C GLU A 61 3.29 3.45 2.51
N TRP A 62 4.39 3.15 1.84
CA TRP A 62 5.56 3.99 1.75
C TRP A 62 5.67 4.53 0.33
N GLN A 63 5.61 5.84 0.17
CA GLN A 63 5.69 6.51 -1.12
C GLN A 63 6.92 7.41 -1.19
N ILE A 64 7.78 7.16 -2.16
CA ILE A 64 8.90 8.00 -2.52
C ILE A 64 8.50 8.78 -3.77
N MET A 65 8.62 10.10 -3.72
CA MET A 65 8.31 11.00 -4.83
C MET A 65 9.54 11.81 -5.19
N GLU A 66 9.86 11.85 -6.48
CA GLU A 66 10.91 12.68 -7.04
C GLU A 66 10.29 13.74 -7.95
N LEU A 67 10.64 14.99 -7.64
CA LEU A 67 10.23 16.18 -8.37
C LEU A 67 11.34 16.59 -9.32
N ILE A 68 11.09 16.44 -10.62
CA ILE A 68 12.00 16.87 -11.68
C ILE A 68 11.38 18.13 -12.32
N GLY A 69 11.73 19.30 -11.78
CA GLY A 69 11.24 20.61 -12.25
C GLY A 69 11.67 21.77 -11.36
N ASP A 70 11.66 23.00 -11.89
CA ASP A 70 12.13 24.21 -11.18
C ASP A 70 11.32 24.52 -9.92
N LYS A 71 12.06 24.84 -8.85
CA LYS A 71 11.64 24.88 -7.43
C LYS A 71 10.60 25.95 -7.05
N GLU A 72 10.30 26.92 -7.90
CA GLU A 72 9.70 28.17 -7.42
C GLU A 72 8.18 28.16 -7.24
N ASN A 73 7.43 27.24 -7.84
CA ASN A 73 5.95 27.28 -7.83
C ASN A 73 5.25 25.97 -7.41
N ASN A 74 5.89 25.13 -6.59
CA ASN A 74 5.31 23.84 -6.22
C ASN A 74 4.37 23.92 -5.01
N SER A 75 3.21 24.58 -5.17
CA SER A 75 2.19 24.77 -4.12
C SER A 75 1.27 23.55 -3.88
N GLY A 76 1.71 22.34 -4.22
CA GLY A 76 0.96 21.11 -3.99
C GLY A 76 0.80 20.79 -2.50
N GLN A 77 -0.29 20.10 -2.14
CA GLN A 77 -0.69 19.76 -0.76
C GLN A 77 0.35 18.96 0.05
N PHE A 78 1.42 18.47 -0.60
CA PHE A 78 2.48 17.67 0.02
C PHE A 78 3.91 18.16 -0.27
N THR A 79 4.08 19.35 -0.84
CA THR A 79 5.36 19.75 -1.44
C THR A 79 5.81 21.17 -1.10
N ALA A 80 5.56 21.64 0.12
CA ALA A 80 6.29 22.79 0.64
C ALA A 80 7.71 22.34 1.03
N HIS A 81 8.55 22.02 0.03
CA HIS A 81 9.95 21.68 0.23
C HIS A 81 10.81 22.66 -0.55
N HIS A 82 11.36 23.63 0.19
CA HIS A 82 12.54 24.35 -0.26
C HIS A 82 13.67 23.32 -0.40
N ASP A 83 14.20 23.25 -1.61
CA ASP A 83 15.44 22.60 -1.98
C ASP A 83 15.56 21.08 -2.13
N ASN A 84 14.67 20.27 -1.54
CA ASN A 84 14.84 18.81 -1.61
C ASN A 84 14.03 18.19 -2.77
N LYS A 85 14.73 17.60 -3.76
CA LYS A 85 14.14 16.98 -4.96
C LYS A 85 13.34 15.70 -4.68
N GLN A 86 13.52 15.13 -3.49
CA GLN A 86 12.89 13.89 -3.07
C GLN A 86 12.04 14.12 -1.82
N THR A 87 10.78 13.67 -1.87
CA THR A 87 9.85 13.67 -0.74
C THR A 87 9.45 12.25 -0.42
N ASN A 88 9.28 11.95 0.86
CA ASN A 88 8.89 10.64 1.34
C ASN A 88 7.66 10.75 2.23
N ILE A 89 6.64 9.94 1.94
CA ILE A 89 5.37 9.90 2.65
C ILE A 89 5.14 8.48 3.14
N MET A 90 4.90 8.33 4.44
CA MET A 90 4.40 7.09 5.03
C MET A 90 2.93 7.27 5.41
N THR A 91 2.10 6.34 4.98
CA THR A 91 0.67 6.32 5.28
C THR A 91 0.31 5.04 6.02
N PHE A 92 -0.43 5.18 7.11
CA PHE A 92 -1.02 4.06 7.86
C PHE A 92 -2.54 4.17 7.79
N ILE A 93 -3.20 3.10 7.33
CA ILE A 93 -4.64 3.07 7.07
C ILE A 93 -5.25 1.87 7.78
N VAL A 94 -6.34 2.11 8.51
CA VAL A 94 -7.19 1.04 9.06
C VAL A 94 -8.52 1.07 8.33
N ASN A 95 -8.86 -0.01 7.65
CA ASN A 95 -10.06 -0.13 6.84
C ASN A 95 -11.12 -0.95 7.57
N PHE A 96 -12.37 -0.48 7.55
CA PHE A 96 -13.54 -1.18 8.07
C PHE A 96 -14.57 -1.33 6.94
N ILE A 97 -15.00 -2.55 6.66
CA ILE A 97 -16.09 -2.88 5.73
C ILE A 97 -17.31 -3.23 6.58
N PHE A 98 -18.31 -2.36 6.58
CA PHE A 98 -19.55 -2.55 7.33
C PHE A 98 -20.51 -3.46 6.58
#